data_AF-A0A932DB50-F1
#
_entry.id   AF-A0A932DB50-F1
#
_cell.length_a   1.000
_cell.length_b   1.000
_cell.length_c   1.000
_cell.angle_alpha   90.00
_cell.angle_beta   90.00
_cell.angle_gamma   90.00
#
_symmetry.space_group_name_H-M   'P 1'
#
loop_
_entity.id
_entity.type
_entity.pdbx_description
1 polymer ?
#
loop_
_entity_poly.entity_id
_entity_poly.type
_entity_poly.pdbx_seq_one_letter_code
_entity_poly.pdbx_strand_id
1 'polypeptide(L)'
;MRAHALVPLRLRCSTAEAIKWSDATTSDPPIDATPTDAATTGNQFRLTDGQWHFNLDTKATGMTTGKWQLIATLSDGSQHAVWIQIK
;
A
#
# COMPACT_ATOMS: atom_id res chain seq x y z
N MET A 1 7.66 -29.43 -22.16
CA MET A 1 7.60 -29.12 -20.72
C MET A 1 7.85 -27.62 -20.56
N ARG A 2 6.81 -26.82 -20.31
CA ARG A 2 6.95 -25.40 -19.99
C ARG A 2 6.82 -25.28 -18.47
N ALA A 3 7.83 -24.75 -17.81
CA ALA A 3 7.73 -24.38 -16.42
C ALA A 3 6.68 -23.27 -16.30
N HIS A 4 5.49 -23.60 -15.80
CA HIS A 4 4.60 -22.60 -15.23
C HIS A 4 5.27 -22.12 -13.96
N ALA A 5 5.86 -20.92 -14.02
CA ALA A 5 6.14 -20.19 -12.80
C ALA A 5 4.80 -20.04 -12.06
N LEU A 6 4.68 -20.69 -10.91
CA LEU A 6 3.66 -20.35 -9.92
C LEU A 6 4.00 -18.95 -9.44
N VAL A 7 3.59 -17.93 -10.20
CA VAL A 7 3.46 -16.59 -9.67
C VAL A 7 2.49 -16.73 -8.49
N PRO A 8 2.90 -16.47 -7.26
CA PRO A 8 2.03 -16.68 -6.12
C PRO A 8 0.78 -15.81 -6.30
N LEU A 9 -0.38 -16.46 -6.36
CA LEU A 9 -1.70 -15.88 -6.62
C LEU A 9 -2.21 -14.99 -5.46
N ARG A 10 -1.34 -14.22 -4.79
CA ARG A 10 -1.63 -13.67 -3.44
C ARG A 10 -1.10 -12.28 -3.13
N LEU A 11 -1.00 -11.39 -4.11
CA LEU A 11 -0.97 -9.95 -3.81
C LEU A 11 -1.91 -9.26 -4.80
N ARG A 12 -3.19 -9.11 -4.44
CA ARG A 12 -4.11 -8.30 -5.25
C ARG A 12 -3.99 -6.80 -4.95
N CYS A 13 -2.84 -6.34 -4.46
CA CYS A 13 -2.40 -4.95 -4.52
C CYS A 13 -1.11 -4.97 -5.34
N SER A 14 -1.16 -4.31 -6.49
CA SER A 14 -0.03 -4.22 -7.42
C SER A 14 0.93 -3.11 -7.01
N THR A 15 0.43 -2.01 -6.43
CA THR A 15 1.24 -0.90 -5.90
C THR A 15 0.51 -0.18 -4.77
N ALA A 16 1.28 0.40 -3.85
CA ALA A 16 0.77 1.35 -2.86
C ALA A 16 1.60 2.63 -2.89
N GLU A 17 0.93 3.78 -2.81
CA GLU A 17 1.55 5.09 -2.78
C GLU A 17 1.10 5.86 -1.53
N ALA A 18 2.01 6.64 -0.96
CA ALA A 18 1.70 7.61 0.08
C ALA A 18 2.02 9.03 -0.41
N ILE A 19 1.09 9.96 -0.22
CA ILE A 19 1.21 11.33 -0.69
C ILE A 19 1.00 12.27 0.48
N LYS A 20 1.97 13.13 0.78
CA LYS A 20 1.83 14.14 1.84
C LYS A 20 1.12 15.37 1.28
N TRP A 21 0.15 15.88 2.02
CA TRP A 21 -0.59 17.07 1.63
C TRP A 21 -0.32 18.22 2.60
N SER A 22 0.07 19.37 2.04
CA SER A 22 0.30 20.60 2.80
C SER A 22 -0.97 21.46 2.89
N ASP A 23 -1.84 21.39 1.87
CA ASP A 23 -3.15 22.02 1.85
C ASP A 23 -4.17 21.22 0.99
N ALA A 24 -5.26 21.84 0.53
CA ALA A 24 -6.30 21.18 -0.26
C ALA A 24 -5.93 20.97 -1.74
N THR A 25 -4.86 21.60 -2.22
CA THR A 25 -4.43 21.66 -3.62
C THR A 25 -2.95 21.35 -3.83
N THR A 26 -2.16 21.35 -2.76
CA THR A 26 -0.71 21.19 -2.79
C THR A 26 -0.31 19.89 -2.09
N SER A 27 0.46 19.07 -2.79
CA SER A 27 1.03 17.83 -2.27
C SER A 27 2.49 17.65 -2.65
N ASP A 28 3.21 16.87 -1.85
CA ASP A 28 4.53 16.37 -2.21
C ASP A 28 4.40 15.28 -3.30
N PRO A 29 5.49 14.96 -4.02
CA PRO A 29 5.51 13.79 -4.89
C PRO A 29 5.14 12.50 -4.15
N PRO A 30 4.44 11.55 -4.79
CA PRO A 30 4.15 10.25 -4.18
C PRO A 30 5.43 9.50 -3.78
N ILE A 31 5.39 8.84 -2.63
CA ILE A 31 6.42 7.88 -2.21
C ILE A 31 5.88 6.46 -2.39
N ASP A 32 6.74 5.56 -2.85
CA ASP A 32 6.40 4.15 -2.98
C ASP A 32 6.25 3.54 -1.59
N ALA A 33 5.04 3.13 -1.27
CA ALA A 33 4.66 2.44 -0.05
C ALA A 33 4.38 0.96 -0.30
N THR A 34 4.73 0.44 -1.48
CA THR A 34 4.52 -0.97 -1.82
C THR A 34 5.31 -1.85 -0.86
N PRO A 35 4.68 -2.85 -0.21
CA PRO A 35 5.38 -3.75 0.71
C PRO A 35 6.49 -4.48 -0.04
N THR A 36 7.74 -4.25 0.37
CA THR A 36 8.93 -4.83 -0.26
C THR A 36 9.31 -6.19 0.31
N ASP A 37 8.84 -6.51 1.52
CA ASP A 37 9.19 -7.75 2.21
C ASP A 37 8.14 -8.85 2.03
N ALA A 38 8.61 -10.10 2.03
CA ALA A 38 7.74 -11.26 2.08
C ALA A 38 6.85 -11.19 3.34
N ALA A 39 5.55 -11.30 3.13
CA ALA A 39 4.53 -11.34 4.18
C ALA A 39 4.91 -12.34 5.30
N THR A 40 5.34 -11.86 6.48
CA THR A 40 5.47 -12.69 7.69
C THR A 40 4.10 -12.86 8.34
N THR A 41 3.89 -13.87 9.21
CA THR A 41 2.58 -14.13 9.86
C THR A 41 2.00 -12.91 10.59
N GLY A 42 2.84 -11.93 10.99
CA GLY A 42 2.41 -10.67 11.60
C GLY A 42 2.25 -9.49 10.63
N ASN A 43 2.69 -9.62 9.38
CA ASN A 43 2.76 -8.54 8.38
C ASN A 43 2.17 -8.95 7.01
N GLN A 44 1.16 -9.82 7.04
CA GLN A 44 0.55 -10.32 5.81
C GLN A 44 -0.35 -9.28 5.17
N PHE A 45 -0.10 -8.97 3.90
CA PHE A 45 -1.13 -8.41 3.04
C PHE A 45 -2.19 -9.48 2.82
N ARG A 46 -3.35 -9.33 3.46
CA ARG A 46 -4.36 -10.39 3.50
C ARG A 46 -5.75 -9.87 3.22
N LEU A 47 -6.52 -10.67 2.48
CA LEU A 47 -7.96 -10.55 2.39
C LEU A 47 -8.55 -11.40 3.51
N THR A 48 -9.11 -10.78 4.54
CA THR A 48 -9.81 -11.45 5.65
C THR A 48 -11.22 -10.86 5.74
N ASP A 49 -12.25 -11.71 5.81
CA ASP A 49 -13.66 -11.28 5.93
C ASP A 49 -14.10 -10.27 4.86
N GLY A 50 -13.59 -10.42 3.64
CA GLY A 50 -13.88 -9.52 2.52
C GLY A 50 -13.16 -8.17 2.57
N GLN A 51 -12.26 -7.97 3.54
CA GLN A 51 -11.48 -6.73 3.70
C GLN A 51 -10.00 -6.96 3.44
N TRP A 52 -9.38 -6.01 2.73
CA TRP A 52 -7.94 -5.97 2.56
C TRP A 52 -7.28 -5.36 3.80
N HIS A 53 -6.32 -6.08 4.38
CA HIS A 53 -5.52 -5.63 5.49
C HIS A 53 -4.10 -5.33 5.01
N PHE A 54 -3.62 -4.13 5.35
CA PHE A 54 -2.33 -3.61 4.96
C PHE A 54 -1.60 -3.12 6.21
N ASN A 55 -0.44 -3.72 6.51
CA ASN A 55 0.44 -3.20 7.53
C ASN A 55 1.45 -2.27 6.88
N LEU A 56 1.33 -0.98 7.18
CA LEU A 56 2.25 0.06 6.74
C LEU A 56 3.20 0.41 7.89
N ASP A 57 4.50 0.19 7.70
CA ASP A 57 5.49 0.82 8.57
C ASP A 57 5.72 2.26 8.11
N THR A 58 5.05 3.19 8.77
CA THR A 58 5.10 4.61 8.43
C THR A 58 6.53 5.18 8.49
N LYS A 59 7.41 4.63 9.34
CA LYS A 59 8.80 5.12 9.45
C LYS A 59 9.65 4.59 8.31
N ALA A 60 9.56 3.29 8.01
CA ALA A 60 10.29 2.69 6.90
C ALA A 60 9.89 3.29 5.55
N THR A 61 8.61 3.64 5.39
CA THR A 61 8.10 4.35 4.20
C THR A 61 8.53 5.81 4.12
N GLY A 62 9.09 6.40 5.19
CA GLY A 62 9.49 7.81 5.23
C GLY A 62 8.35 8.78 5.50
N MET A 63 7.21 8.30 5.99
CA MET A 63 6.10 9.15 6.41
C MET A 63 6.44 9.86 7.72
N THR A 64 6.03 11.13 7.80
CA THR A 64 6.26 12.02 8.95
C THR A 64 4.93 12.57 9.46
N THR A 65 4.93 13.25 10.60
CA THR A 65 3.74 13.95 11.12
C THR A 65 3.11 14.83 10.02
N GLY A 66 1.79 14.74 9.89
CA GLY A 66 1.03 15.45 8.86
C GLY A 66 -0.15 14.68 8.30
N LYS A 67 -0.79 15.28 7.30
CA LYS A 67 -1.89 14.67 6.53
C LYS A 67 -1.34 13.92 5.33
N TRP A 68 -1.83 12.71 5.15
CA TRP A 68 -1.41 11.83 4.07
C TRP A 68 -2.62 11.23 3.37
N GLN A 69 -2.49 11.01 2.08
CA GLN A 69 -3.38 10.17 1.30
C GLN A 69 -2.63 8.88 0.97
N LEU A 70 -3.25 7.74 1.28
CA LEU A 70 -2.79 6.43 0.84
C LEU A 70 -3.60 6.02 -0.37
N ILE A 71 -2.94 5.56 -1.43
CA ILE A 71 -3.58 5.06 -2.65
C ILE A 71 -3.08 3.64 -2.89
N ALA A 72 -4.00 2.69 -2.97
CA ALA A 72 -3.71 1.31 -3.33
C ALA A 72 -4.29 1.00 -4.70
N THR A 73 -3.47 0.48 -5.61
CA THR A 73 -3.90 -0.03 -6.91
C THR A 73 -3.94 -1.55 -6.84
N LEU A 74 -5.13 -2.14 -7.04
CA LEU A 74 -5.32 -3.58 -7.01
C LEU A 74 -4.91 -4.24 -8.33
N SER A 75 -4.74 -5.57 -8.31
CA SER A 75 -4.33 -6.34 -9.50
C SER A 75 -5.33 -6.28 -10.67
N ASP A 76 -6.57 -5.90 -10.39
CA ASP A 76 -7.61 -5.68 -11.41
C ASP A 76 -7.62 -4.25 -11.97
N GLY A 77 -6.69 -3.41 -11.53
CA GLY A 77 -6.56 -2.00 -11.91
C GLY A 77 -7.44 -1.05 -11.11
N SER A 78 -8.28 -1.54 -10.19
CA SER A 78 -9.07 -0.67 -9.32
C SER A 78 -8.18 0.09 -8.34
N GLN A 79 -8.57 1.33 -8.02
CA GLN A 79 -7.86 2.18 -7.07
C GLN A 79 -8.73 2.49 -5.87
N HIS A 80 -8.11 2.44 -4.69
CA HIS A 80 -8.74 2.81 -3.43
C HIS A 80 -7.87 3.85 -2.73
N ALA A 81 -8.49 4.94 -2.28
CA ALA A 81 -7.79 6.01 -1.58
C ALA A 81 -8.39 6.24 -0.19
N VAL A 82 -7.52 6.50 0.80
CA VAL A 82 -7.91 6.86 2.16
C VAL A 82 -7.04 7.99 2.70
N TRP A 83 -7.65 8.87 3.49
CA TRP A 83 -6.94 9.92 4.20
C TRP A 83 -6.58 9.47 5.61
N ILE A 84 -5.33 9.71 5.99
CA ILE A 84 -4.84 9.48 7.35
C ILE A 84 -4.12 10.73 7.87
N GLN A 85 -4.01 10.81 9.20
CA GLN A 85 -3.22 11.83 9.86
C GLN A 85 -2.27 11.16 10.85
N ILE A 86 -0.97 11.40 10.68
CA ILE A 86 0.06 11.02 11.65
C ILE A 86 0.21 12.20 12.61
N LYS A 87 0.10 11.93 13.92
CA LYS A 87 0.27 12.90 15.01
C LYS A 87 1.69 12.84 15.55
#